data_AF-A0A0B7IGX1-F1
#
_entry.id   AF-A0A0B7IGX1-F1
#
_cell.length_a   1.000
_cell.length_b   1.000
_cell.length_c   1.000
_cell.angle_alpha   90.00
_cell.angle_beta   90.00
_cell.angle_gamma   90.00
#
_symmetry.space_group_name_H-M   'P 1'
#
loop_
_entity.id
_entity.type
_entity.pdbx_description
1 polymer ?
#
loop_
_entity_poly.entity_id
_entity_poly.type
_entity_poly.pdbx_seq_one_letter_code
_entity_poly.pdbx_strand_id
1 'polypeptide(L)'
;MQRKKIILAIFSVILMVSCSSLGKGGKNLYASFFAEQGILYFIKPIELTGNEEKAFMDFTFKSKQTLEGNTRVNISFHTDKPIHKIINCQIVVNGNNFSLTNKEFMFIEKKKDKFESRFSFELETPHLKEIFTNNAWTLNITEENNTTHSFRTTSLSQKKINLLRDNLFTIFTQ
;
A
#
# COMPACT_ATOMS: atom_id res chain seq x y z
N MET A 1 -47.70 34.42 -4.11
CA MET A 1 -46.23 34.54 -4.31
C MET A 1 -45.38 33.77 -3.28
N GLN A 2 -45.86 33.55 -2.05
CA GLN A 2 -45.13 32.79 -1.01
C GLN A 2 -44.93 31.29 -1.30
N ARG A 3 -45.92 30.59 -1.91
CA ARG A 3 -45.81 29.13 -2.19
C ARG A 3 -44.68 28.77 -3.17
N LYS A 4 -44.38 29.61 -4.16
CA LYS A 4 -43.26 29.40 -5.10
C LYS A 4 -41.89 29.58 -4.43
N LYS A 5 -41.78 30.47 -3.43
CA LYS A 5 -40.55 30.68 -2.65
C LYS A 5 -40.26 29.53 -1.68
N ILE A 6 -41.30 28.89 -1.13
CA ILE A 6 -41.18 27.72 -0.24
C ILE A 6 -40.73 26.48 -1.01
N ILE A 7 -41.25 26.25 -2.22
CA ILE A 7 -40.84 25.11 -3.07
C ILE A 7 -39.38 25.25 -3.51
N LEU A 8 -38.92 26.47 -3.81
CA LEU A 8 -37.52 26.73 -4.18
C LEU A 8 -36.56 26.52 -3.00
N ALA A 9 -37.00 26.83 -1.77
CA ALA A 9 -36.20 26.59 -0.56
C ALA A 9 -36.06 25.09 -0.24
N ILE A 10 -37.10 24.27 -0.48
CA ILE A 10 -37.06 22.82 -0.24
C ILE A 10 -36.16 22.11 -1.26
N PHE A 11 -36.12 22.58 -2.52
CA PHE A 11 -35.24 22.00 -3.54
C PHE A 11 -33.75 22.32 -3.31
N SER A 12 -33.45 23.45 -2.64
CA SER A 12 -32.07 23.83 -2.31
C SER A 12 -31.47 23.05 -1.14
N VAL A 13 -32.30 22.48 -0.25
CA VAL A 13 -31.83 21.66 0.89
C VAL A 13 -31.44 20.25 0.45
N ILE A 14 -32.07 19.71 -0.59
CA ILE A 14 -31.77 18.34 -1.09
C ILE A 14 -30.41 18.26 -1.80
N LEU A 15 -29.91 19.38 -2.35
CA LEU A 15 -28.61 19.42 -3.03
C LEU A 15 -27.40 19.49 -2.08
N MET A 16 -27.60 19.74 -0.78
CA MET A 16 -26.49 19.82 0.20
C MET A 16 -26.24 18.52 0.98
N VAL A 17 -27.09 17.50 0.84
CA VAL A 17 -26.93 16.23 1.58
C VAL A 17 -25.90 15.29 0.92
N SER A 18 -25.44 15.59 -0.30
CA SER A 18 -24.53 14.72 -1.06
C SER A 18 -23.04 14.96 -0.82
N CYS A 19 -22.66 15.91 0.03
CA CYS A 19 -21.25 16.30 0.23
C CYS A 19 -20.72 15.96 1.63
N SER A 20 -21.05 14.77 2.15
CA SER A 20 -20.54 14.32 3.47
C SER A 20 -20.08 12.86 3.53
N SER A 21 -20.04 12.14 2.39
CA SER A 21 -19.40 10.81 2.31
C SER A 21 -17.92 10.85 1.90
N LEU A 22 -17.43 11.99 1.43
CA LEU A 22 -16.01 12.24 1.10
C LEU A 22 -15.26 12.76 2.34
N GLY A 23 -15.18 11.97 3.41
CA GLY A 23 -14.61 12.49 4.66
C GLY A 23 -14.60 11.57 5.86
N LYS A 24 -14.46 10.25 5.67
CA LYS A 24 -14.00 9.34 6.73
C LYS A 24 -13.00 8.40 6.10
N GLY A 25 -11.71 8.58 6.41
CA GLY A 25 -10.66 7.61 6.09
C GLY A 25 -11.01 6.28 6.75
N GLY A 26 -11.79 5.46 6.04
CA GLY A 26 -12.44 4.30 6.60
C GLY A 26 -11.43 3.28 7.12
N LYS A 27 -11.87 2.53 8.13
CA LYS A 27 -11.24 1.33 8.73
C LYS A 27 -10.73 0.29 7.71
N ASN A 28 -11.09 0.42 6.44
CA ASN A 28 -10.74 -0.50 5.37
C ASN A 28 -9.23 -0.41 5.06
N LEU A 29 -8.58 -1.56 5.02
CA LEU A 29 -7.14 -1.71 4.76
C LEU A 29 -6.79 -1.68 3.28
N TYR A 30 -7.79 -1.76 2.41
CA TYR A 30 -7.64 -1.66 0.96
C TYR A 30 -8.84 -0.92 0.35
N ALA A 31 -8.66 -0.45 -0.88
CA ALA A 31 -9.69 0.05 -1.76
C ALA A 31 -9.75 -0.82 -3.02
N SER A 32 -10.92 -0.84 -3.67
CA SER A 32 -11.11 -1.55 -4.94
C SER A 32 -11.76 -0.62 -5.95
N PHE A 33 -11.37 -0.75 -7.21
CA PHE A 33 -11.84 0.08 -8.31
C PHE A 33 -12.15 -0.81 -9.51
N PHE A 34 -13.26 -0.54 -10.20
CA PHE A 34 -13.54 -1.21 -11.47
C PHE A 34 -12.53 -0.78 -12.53
N ALA A 35 -11.96 -1.75 -13.23
CA ALA A 35 -11.11 -1.55 -14.39
C ALA A 35 -11.64 -2.38 -15.56
N GLU A 36 -11.29 -2.02 -16.81
CA GLU A 36 -11.86 -2.65 -18.01
C GLU A 36 -11.74 -4.19 -18.05
N GLN A 37 -10.74 -4.76 -17.37
CA GLN A 37 -10.52 -6.21 -17.34
C GLN A 37 -10.29 -6.71 -15.91
N GLY A 38 -11.13 -6.31 -14.95
CA GLY A 38 -11.12 -6.83 -13.58
C GLY A 38 -11.22 -5.73 -12.55
N ILE A 39 -10.83 -6.05 -11.32
CA ILE A 39 -10.83 -5.13 -10.20
C ILE A 39 -9.39 -4.76 -9.88
N LEU A 40 -9.11 -3.46 -9.81
CA LEU A 40 -7.88 -2.93 -9.29
C LEU A 40 -7.99 -2.82 -7.77
N TYR A 41 -7.11 -3.50 -7.05
CA TYR A 41 -7.01 -3.45 -5.60
C TYR A 41 -5.82 -2.59 -5.20
N PHE A 42 -6.05 -1.67 -4.27
CA PHE A 42 -5.02 -0.85 -3.64
C PHE A 42 -4.98 -1.16 -2.14
N ILE A 43 -3.94 -1.86 -1.69
CA ILE A 43 -3.67 -2.10 -0.27
C ILE A 43 -2.94 -0.87 0.29
N LYS A 44 -3.51 -0.29 1.36
CA LYS A 44 -2.94 0.90 2.01
C LYS A 44 -1.56 0.61 2.59
N PRO A 45 -0.72 1.64 2.80
CA PRO A 45 0.62 1.45 3.34
C PRO A 45 0.67 0.68 4.66
N ILE A 46 1.52 -0.34 4.68
CA ILE A 46 1.92 -1.13 5.84
C ILE A 46 3.25 -0.56 6.35
N GLU A 47 3.29 -0.25 7.64
CA GLU A 47 4.49 0.31 8.27
C GLU A 47 5.45 -0.81 8.69
N LEU A 48 6.72 -0.66 8.34
CA LEU A 48 7.82 -1.48 8.82
C LEU A 48 8.82 -0.57 9.53
N THR A 49 9.47 -1.10 10.56
CA THR A 49 10.44 -0.37 11.38
C THR A 49 11.79 -1.04 11.30
N GLY A 50 12.82 -0.25 10.97
CA GLY A 50 14.22 -0.60 11.21
C GLY A 50 14.64 -0.11 12.58
N ASN A 51 15.94 0.14 12.78
CA ASN A 51 16.47 0.68 14.03
C ASN A 51 15.88 2.07 14.34
N GLU A 52 16.27 3.08 13.56
CA GLU A 52 15.78 4.47 13.69
C GLU A 52 15.09 4.95 12.41
N GLU A 53 14.73 4.00 11.56
CA GLU A 53 14.23 4.22 10.21
C GLU A 53 12.87 3.55 10.06
N LYS A 54 12.07 4.05 9.12
CA LYS A 54 10.76 3.49 8.81
C LYS A 54 10.65 3.22 7.32
N ALA A 55 9.87 2.22 6.96
CA ALA A 55 9.43 1.99 5.60
C ALA A 55 7.91 1.89 5.55
N PHE A 56 7.29 2.48 4.53
CA PHE A 56 5.86 2.36 4.28
C PHE A 56 5.66 1.70 2.93
N MET A 57 5.08 0.51 2.93
CA MET A 57 4.91 -0.32 1.74
C MET A 57 3.44 -0.48 1.38
N ASP A 58 3.06 -0.08 0.16
CA ASP A 58 1.72 -0.26 -0.40
C ASP A 58 1.76 -1.14 -1.65
N PHE A 59 0.62 -1.76 -1.95
CA PHE A 59 0.49 -2.72 -3.05
C PHE A 59 -0.67 -2.33 -3.94
N THR A 60 -0.46 -2.38 -5.25
CA THR A 60 -1.51 -2.24 -6.25
C THR A 60 -1.48 -3.44 -7.19
N PHE A 61 -2.58 -4.17 -7.29
CA PHE A 61 -2.69 -5.31 -8.18
C PHE A 61 -4.06 -5.38 -8.83
N LYS A 62 -4.13 -5.99 -10.01
CA LYS A 62 -5.38 -6.20 -10.75
C LYS A 62 -5.73 -7.67 -10.73
N SER A 63 -6.98 -8.00 -10.44
CA SER A 63 -7.43 -9.39 -10.43
C SER A 63 -8.91 -9.50 -10.83
N LYS A 64 -9.30 -10.67 -11.35
CA LYS A 64 -10.69 -11.05 -11.61
C LYS A 64 -11.15 -12.11 -10.61
N GLN A 65 -10.59 -13.32 -10.73
CA GLN A 65 -10.89 -14.48 -9.88
C GLN A 65 -9.60 -15.09 -9.31
N THR A 66 -8.53 -15.08 -10.10
CA THR A 66 -7.20 -15.59 -9.80
C THR A 66 -6.19 -14.46 -9.58
N LEU A 67 -5.12 -14.74 -8.85
CA LEU A 67 -3.99 -13.83 -8.65
C LEU A 67 -3.00 -14.01 -9.80
N GLU A 68 -3.01 -13.10 -10.77
CA GLU A 68 -2.19 -13.19 -11.98
C GLU A 68 -1.49 -11.85 -12.30
N GLY A 69 -0.49 -11.91 -13.17
CA GLY A 69 0.28 -10.75 -13.60
C GLY A 69 1.22 -10.23 -12.51
N ASN A 70 1.46 -8.91 -12.53
CA ASN A 70 2.36 -8.25 -11.60
C ASN A 70 1.62 -7.29 -10.67
N THR A 71 2.09 -7.26 -9.43
CA THR A 71 1.72 -6.30 -8.40
C THR A 71 2.75 -5.19 -8.38
N ARG A 72 2.28 -3.94 -8.44
CA ARG A 72 3.12 -2.78 -8.16
C ARG A 72 3.28 -2.63 -6.66
N VAL A 73 4.52 -2.59 -6.20
CA VAL A 73 4.88 -2.41 -4.79
C VAL A 73 5.58 -1.06 -4.67
N ASN A 74 4.98 -0.10 -3.99
CA ASN A 74 5.65 1.17 -3.72
C ASN A 74 6.15 1.20 -2.29
N ILE A 75 7.37 1.67 -2.09
CA ILE A 75 8.00 1.75 -0.77
C ILE A 75 8.57 3.15 -0.57
N SER A 76 8.15 3.80 0.52
CA SER A 76 8.78 5.03 1.03
C SER A 76 9.69 4.69 2.19
N PHE A 77 11.00 4.93 2.04
CA PHE A 77 12.00 4.78 3.09
C PHE A 77 12.24 6.12 3.78
N HIS A 78 12.13 6.13 5.11
CA HIS A 78 12.41 7.29 5.96
C HIS A 78 13.72 7.06 6.72
N THR A 79 14.79 7.65 6.21
CA THR A 79 16.18 7.41 6.63
C THR A 79 16.92 8.72 6.93
N ASP A 80 18.06 8.64 7.63
CA ASP A 80 18.87 9.85 7.95
C ASP A 80 19.59 10.43 6.74
N LYS A 81 19.89 9.58 5.76
CA LYS A 81 20.52 9.96 4.49
C LYS A 81 19.59 9.60 3.34
N PRO A 82 19.58 10.39 2.26
CA PRO A 82 18.77 10.06 1.09
C PRO A 82 19.29 8.78 0.42
N ILE A 83 18.41 7.82 0.20
CA ILE A 83 18.69 6.63 -0.61
C ILE A 83 18.38 7.00 -2.06
N HIS A 84 19.42 7.11 -2.88
CA HIS A 84 19.28 7.45 -4.31
C HIS A 84 19.12 6.23 -5.20
N LYS A 85 19.71 5.11 -4.82
CA LYS A 85 19.79 3.92 -5.67
C LYS A 85 19.84 2.64 -4.85
N ILE A 86 18.96 1.70 -5.21
CA ILE A 86 18.85 0.38 -4.58
C ILE A 86 19.32 -0.66 -5.60
N ILE A 87 20.19 -1.59 -5.20
CA ILE A 87 20.62 -2.71 -6.05
C ILE A 87 19.75 -3.94 -5.85
N ASN A 88 19.30 -4.18 -4.63
CA ASN A 88 18.46 -5.32 -4.29
C ASN A 88 17.38 -4.90 -3.28
N CYS A 89 16.20 -5.47 -3.43
CA CYS A 89 15.06 -5.25 -2.54
C CYS A 89 14.28 -6.56 -2.46
N GLN A 90 14.07 -7.08 -1.26
CA GLN A 90 13.37 -8.35 -1.07
C GLN A 90 12.52 -8.35 0.20
N ILE A 91 11.37 -9.01 0.11
CA ILE A 91 10.52 -9.32 1.27
C ILE A 91 10.88 -10.74 1.71
N VAL A 92 11.17 -10.92 2.99
CA VAL A 92 11.47 -12.22 3.60
C VAL A 92 10.32 -12.60 4.52
N VAL A 93 9.72 -13.76 4.26
CA VAL A 93 8.59 -14.28 5.02
C VAL A 93 8.84 -15.76 5.30
N ASN A 94 8.90 -16.14 6.57
CA ASN A 94 9.14 -17.53 6.99
C ASN A 94 10.36 -18.20 6.32
N GLY A 95 11.44 -17.45 6.10
CA GLY A 95 12.65 -17.93 5.42
C GLY A 95 12.60 -17.92 3.89
N ASN A 96 11.43 -17.71 3.28
CA ASN A 96 11.31 -17.52 1.83
C ASN A 96 11.62 -16.08 1.45
N ASN A 97 12.35 -15.91 0.35
CA ASN A 97 12.71 -14.60 -0.19
C ASN A 97 11.89 -14.30 -1.43
N PHE A 98 11.22 -13.15 -1.43
CA PHE A 98 10.46 -12.63 -2.56
C PHE A 98 11.16 -11.39 -3.08
N SER A 99 11.90 -11.54 -4.18
CA SER A 99 12.63 -10.44 -4.80
C SER A 99 11.66 -9.44 -5.46
N LEU A 100 11.89 -8.16 -5.21
CA LEU A 100 11.17 -7.07 -5.86
C LEU A 100 11.97 -6.59 -7.07
N THR A 101 11.38 -6.68 -8.25
CA THR A 101 12.02 -6.41 -9.55
C THR A 101 11.56 -5.09 -10.13
N ASN A 102 12.03 -4.73 -11.34
CA ASN A 102 11.57 -3.56 -12.10
C ASN A 102 11.57 -2.25 -11.28
N LYS A 103 12.67 -2.03 -10.54
CA LYS A 103 12.90 -0.85 -9.71
C LYS A 103 12.78 0.45 -10.51
N GLU A 104 11.91 1.33 -10.07
CA GLU A 104 11.75 2.71 -10.55
C GLU A 104 11.94 3.68 -9.37
N PHE A 105 12.86 4.63 -9.54
CA PHE A 105 12.99 5.75 -8.60
C PHE A 105 11.86 6.75 -8.82
N MET A 106 11.14 7.13 -7.76
CA MET A 106 10.05 8.09 -7.88
C MET A 106 10.49 9.50 -7.47
N PHE A 107 10.92 9.66 -6.22
CA PHE A 107 11.37 10.94 -5.69
C PHE A 107 12.18 10.80 -4.40
N ILE A 108 12.86 11.89 -4.03
CA ILE A 108 13.40 12.12 -2.69
C ILE A 108 12.92 13.46 -2.19
N GLU A 109 12.44 13.50 -0.95
CA GLU A 109 12.05 14.73 -0.28
C GLU A 109 12.60 14.75 1.15
N LYS A 110 13.02 15.92 1.65
CA LYS A 110 13.36 16.08 3.06
C LYS A 110 12.09 16.31 3.88
N LYS A 111 11.84 15.44 4.87
CA LYS A 111 10.70 15.55 5.81
C LYS A 111 11.21 15.71 7.23
N LYS A 112 11.20 16.96 7.71
CA LYS A 112 11.78 17.36 9.01
C LYS A 112 13.26 16.93 9.08
N ASP A 113 13.58 15.98 9.94
CA ASP A 113 14.95 15.52 10.23
C ASP A 113 15.36 14.29 9.42
N LYS A 114 14.44 13.69 8.65
CA LYS A 114 14.70 12.50 7.83
C LYS A 114 14.45 12.80 6.34
N PHE A 115 14.93 11.92 5.48
CA PHE A 115 14.63 11.91 4.05
C PHE A 115 13.59 10.84 3.75
N GLU A 116 12.61 11.16 2.91
CA GLU A 116 11.75 10.17 2.28
C GLU A 116 12.28 9.86 0.88
N SER A 117 12.81 8.66 0.68
CA SER A 117 13.16 8.12 -0.62
C SER A 117 12.08 7.14 -1.07
N ARG A 118 11.38 7.43 -2.17
CA ARG A 118 10.31 6.58 -2.67
C ARG A 118 10.70 5.86 -3.95
N PHE A 119 10.45 4.55 -3.97
CA PHE A 119 10.68 3.68 -5.10
C PHE A 119 9.42 2.86 -5.40
N SER A 120 9.29 2.48 -6.66
CA SER A 120 8.31 1.51 -7.13
C SER A 120 9.04 0.26 -7.60
N PHE A 121 8.43 -0.90 -7.39
CA PHE A 121 8.91 -2.20 -7.80
C PHE A 121 7.75 -3.05 -8.33
N GLU A 122 8.09 -4.21 -8.86
CA GLU A 122 7.14 -5.26 -9.22
C GLU A 122 7.39 -6.54 -8.40
N LEU A 123 6.30 -7.25 -8.17
CA LEU A 123 6.24 -8.58 -7.57
C LEU A 123 5.22 -9.39 -8.36
N GLU A 124 5.50 -10.65 -8.64
CA GLU A 124 4.50 -11.53 -9.25
C GLU A 124 3.28 -11.65 -8.32
N THR A 125 2.09 -11.34 -8.82
CA THR A 125 0.85 -11.31 -8.03
C THR A 125 0.54 -12.64 -7.32
N PRO A 126 0.83 -13.84 -7.87
CA PRO A 126 0.68 -15.10 -7.14
C PRO A 126 1.39 -15.13 -5.77
N HIS A 127 2.57 -14.50 -5.66
CA HIS A 127 3.34 -14.47 -4.41
C HIS A 127 2.66 -13.67 -3.29
N LEU A 128 1.68 -12.80 -3.60
CA LEU A 128 0.96 -12.06 -2.57
C LEU A 128 0.28 -13.00 -1.57
N LYS A 129 -0.30 -14.11 -2.02
CA LYS A 129 -0.98 -15.04 -1.11
C LYS A 129 -0.01 -15.64 -0.10
N GLU A 130 1.19 -16.00 -0.56
CA GLU A 130 2.26 -16.54 0.31
C GLU A 130 2.78 -15.48 1.29
N ILE A 131 3.09 -14.27 0.80
CA ILE A 131 3.58 -13.16 1.63
C ILE A 131 2.58 -12.83 2.73
N PHE A 132 1.28 -12.76 2.41
CA PHE A 132 0.24 -12.43 3.38
C PHE A 132 -0.22 -13.60 4.26
N THR A 133 0.26 -14.83 4.02
CA THR A 133 -0.08 -15.98 4.89
C THR A 133 0.52 -15.82 6.29
N ASN A 134 1.74 -15.28 6.38
CA ASN A 134 2.41 -14.95 7.63
C ASN A 134 2.46 -13.42 7.79
N ASN A 135 2.41 -12.93 9.02
CA ASN A 135 2.37 -11.51 9.32
C ASN A 135 3.73 -10.92 9.72
N ALA A 136 4.72 -11.77 10.01
CA ALA A 136 6.06 -11.36 10.35
C ALA A 136 6.90 -11.26 9.08
N TRP A 137 7.06 -10.04 8.57
CA TRP A 137 7.89 -9.79 7.39
C TRP A 137 9.19 -9.10 7.79
N THR A 138 10.22 -9.37 7.01
CA THR A 138 11.43 -8.54 6.96
C THR A 138 11.60 -8.01 5.54
N LEU A 139 11.65 -6.70 5.38
CA LEU A 139 12.06 -6.06 4.13
C LEU A 139 13.55 -5.77 4.21
N ASN A 140 14.32 -6.29 3.27
CA ASN A 140 15.75 -6.00 3.16
C ASN A 140 16.00 -5.21 1.88
N ILE A 141 16.76 -4.12 1.99
CA ILE A 141 17.29 -3.39 0.85
C ILE A 141 18.80 -3.31 0.94
N THR A 142 19.42 -3.30 -0.24
CA THR A 142 20.85 -3.03 -0.40
C THR A 142 21.02 -1.87 -1.35
N GLU A 143 21.78 -0.86 -0.95
CA GLU A 143 22.17 0.28 -1.77
C GLU A 143 23.38 -0.03 -2.67
N GLU A 144 23.66 0.81 -3.67
CA GLU A 144 24.87 0.66 -4.54
C GLU A 144 26.19 0.68 -3.75
N ASN A 145 26.23 1.39 -2.62
CA ASN A 145 27.41 1.44 -1.75
C ASN A 145 27.53 0.20 -0.83
N ASN A 146 26.71 -0.84 -1.03
CA ASN A 146 26.56 -2.03 -0.20
C ASN A 146 26.03 -1.79 1.23
N THR A 147 25.52 -0.59 1.54
CA THR A 147 24.76 -0.36 2.77
C THR A 147 23.48 -1.19 2.72
N THR A 148 23.17 -1.88 3.81
CA THR A 148 21.96 -2.69 3.93
C THR A 148 21.05 -2.12 5.00
N HIS A 149 19.75 -2.07 4.70
CA HIS A 149 18.72 -1.70 5.66
C HIS A 149 17.75 -2.87 5.80
N SER A 150 17.33 -3.12 7.04
CA SER A 150 16.39 -4.18 7.36
C SER A 150 15.24 -3.61 8.18
N PHE A 151 14.03 -3.78 7.68
CA PHE A 151 12.80 -3.29 8.30
C PHE A 151 11.90 -4.47 8.63
N ARG A 152 11.26 -4.45 9.80
CA ARG A 152 10.35 -5.50 10.25
C ARG A 152 8.95 -4.97 10.47
N THR A 153 7.95 -5.80 10.24
CA THR A 153 6.56 -5.47 10.58
C THR A 153 6.41 -5.19 12.07
N THR A 154 5.74 -4.09 12.42
CA THR A 154 5.32 -3.82 13.80
C THR A 154 4.16 -4.72 14.22
N SER A 155 3.85 -4.80 15.51
CA SER A 155 2.66 -5.52 15.99
C SER A 155 1.34 -4.97 15.43
N LEU A 156 1.27 -3.66 15.14
CA LEU A 156 0.12 -3.06 14.49
C LEU A 156 0.03 -3.47 13.02
N SER A 157 1.16 -3.49 12.31
CA SER A 157 1.23 -3.95 10.93
C SER A 157 0.90 -5.44 10.81
N GLN A 158 1.36 -6.28 11.74
CA GLN A 158 0.99 -7.69 11.80
C GLN A 158 -0.52 -7.90 11.91
N LYS A 159 -1.21 -7.09 12.73
CA LYS A 159 -2.68 -7.10 12.81
C LYS A 159 -3.33 -6.70 11.48
N LYS A 160 -2.80 -5.69 10.78
CA LYS A 160 -3.30 -5.30 9.45
C LYS A 160 -3.10 -6.43 8.43
N ILE A 161 -1.95 -7.10 8.46
CA ILE A 161 -1.65 -8.22 7.55
C ILE A 161 -2.61 -9.38 7.78
N ASN A 162 -2.88 -9.76 9.03
CA ASN A 162 -3.89 -10.78 9.34
C ASN A 162 -5.27 -10.41 8.78
N LEU A 163 -5.70 -9.17 8.98
CA LEU A 163 -6.98 -8.70 8.45
C LEU A 163 -7.03 -8.70 6.91
N LEU A 164 -5.92 -8.38 6.24
CA LEU A 164 -5.84 -8.47 4.78
C LEU A 164 -5.89 -9.92 4.30
N ARG A 165 -5.16 -10.81 4.97
CA ARG A 165 -5.22 -12.25 4.70
C ARG A 165 -6.65 -12.77 4.79
N ASP A 166 -7.34 -12.46 5.89
CA ASP A 166 -8.64 -13.05 6.21
C ASP A 166 -9.80 -12.43 5.39
N ASN A 167 -9.68 -11.16 4.96
CA ASN A 167 -10.77 -10.44 4.27
C ASN A 167 -10.54 -10.17 2.77
N LEU A 168 -9.29 -10.01 2.33
CA LEU A 168 -8.98 -9.72 0.93
C LEU A 168 -8.50 -10.98 0.21
N PHE A 169 -7.51 -11.67 0.77
CA PHE A 169 -6.87 -12.80 0.08
C PHE A 169 -7.68 -14.10 0.13
N THR A 170 -8.74 -14.17 0.94
CA THR A 170 -9.74 -15.26 0.92
C THR A 170 -10.65 -15.23 -0.31
N ILE A 171 -10.73 -14.10 -1.01
CA ILE A 171 -11.60 -13.91 -2.18
C ILE A 171 -11.04 -14.65 -3.42
N PHE A 172 -9.72 -14.82 -3.50
CA PHE A 172 -9.06 -15.36 -4.68
C PHE A 172 -8.78 -16.86 -4.54
N THR A 173 -9.17 -17.61 -5.57
CA THR A 173 -8.81 -19.03 -5.68
C THR A 173 -7.31 -19.18 -5.92
N GLN A 174 -6.77 -20.36 -5.63
CA GLN A 174 -5.43 -20.71 -6.13
C GLN A 174 -5.45 -20.77 -7.65
#